data_AF-A0A7M2GKZ3-F1
#
_entry.id   AF-A0A7M2GKZ3-F1
#
_cell.length_a   1.000
_cell.length_b   1.000
_cell.length_c   1.000
_cell.angle_alpha   90.00
_cell.angle_beta   90.00
_cell.angle_gamma   90.00
#
_symmetry.space_group_name_H-M   'P 1'
#
loop_
_entity.id
_entity.type
_entity.pdbx_description
1 polymer ?
#
loop_
_entity_poly.entity_id
_entity_poly.type
_entity_poly.pdbx_seq_one_letter_code
_entity_poly.pdbx_strand_id
1 'polypeptide(L)'
;MPEQQQSDFDIVVVGGGNAALCAAISAANEGSRVLLLERSPVEERGGNSAYTDGLMRTVYDGADDIRAYCPDLTDEEVAVSDFGTYTEEQFFDDMGEITQYRTDPDLCEILVKRSRETILWMRDQGVRFFPNFGRQAYRVNGRFKFWGGATIAVASGGPGLVDALYNAAEKRGVEIRYNAWVRDLLRDESGISGVTLLNGQGEIETIHARAVVLACGGFEANAEWRARYLGPGWDLAKVRGSRFNTGDGLSMALAAGAQSYGHWSGCHAVSWERNAQDFGDLALTPQYQRHSYPLCIMVNRDGKRFVDEGADFRNYTYAKYGQAVLQQPGQVAWQVYDSKVNHLLRDEYRTRQVTKVVAQSMEELADRIGEINKDQFLETVAEFNASVKTDMPFDPNIKDGRSASSNGVVRSNWANSIDTGPFEAYAVTCGVTFTFGGIRVSTEGEVIDTNGHAIPGLFAAGEMVGGIFYFNYPGASGLTSGAVFGRLAGGSAAAYAKSASRKPALSVA
;
A
#
# COMPACT_ATOMS: atom_id res chain seq x y z
N MET A 1 -17.67 -45.83 7.22
CA MET A 1 -17.57 -44.75 6.21
C MET A 1 -17.57 -43.45 6.98
N PRO A 2 -16.62 -42.52 6.75
CA PRO A 2 -16.79 -41.18 7.28
C PRO A 2 -17.97 -40.56 6.51
N GLU A 3 -18.99 -40.07 7.23
CA GLU A 3 -20.02 -39.22 6.63
C GLU A 3 -19.32 -38.05 5.94
N GLN A 4 -19.68 -37.76 4.68
CA GLN A 4 -19.27 -36.51 4.04
C GLN A 4 -19.85 -35.38 4.89
N GLN A 5 -18.99 -34.74 5.69
CA GLN A 5 -19.39 -33.64 6.55
C GLN A 5 -19.88 -32.50 5.66
N GLN A 6 -21.16 -32.14 5.80
CA GLN A 6 -21.80 -31.17 4.93
C GLN A 6 -21.13 -29.81 5.12
N SER A 7 -20.56 -29.25 4.04
CA SER A 7 -19.90 -27.94 4.09
C SER A 7 -20.93 -26.84 4.41
N ASP A 8 -20.66 -26.03 5.44
CA ASP A 8 -21.53 -24.92 5.84
C ASP A 8 -21.57 -23.83 4.75
N PHE A 9 -20.42 -23.60 4.10
CA PHE A 9 -20.23 -22.62 3.04
C PHE A 9 -19.52 -23.25 1.84
N ASP A 10 -19.71 -22.68 0.64
CA ASP A 10 -18.88 -23.07 -0.50
C ASP A 10 -17.48 -22.50 -0.32
N ILE A 11 -17.38 -21.25 0.14
CA ILE A 11 -16.12 -20.52 0.27
C ILE A 11 -16.08 -19.74 1.58
N VAL A 12 -14.95 -19.84 2.29
CA VAL A 12 -14.58 -18.93 3.37
C VAL A 12 -13.50 -17.98 2.88
N VAL A 13 -13.70 -16.69 3.06
CA VAL A 13 -12.70 -15.64 2.83
C VAL A 13 -12.22 -15.10 4.17
N VAL A 14 -10.91 -15.05 4.38
CA VAL A 14 -10.31 -14.58 5.64
C VAL A 14 -9.68 -13.21 5.42
N GLY A 15 -10.13 -12.23 6.21
CA GLY A 15 -9.80 -10.80 6.10
C GLY A 15 -10.95 -9.96 5.54
N GLY A 16 -10.95 -8.66 5.83
CA GLY A 16 -11.97 -7.69 5.40
C GLY A 16 -11.40 -6.47 4.66
N GLY A 17 -10.18 -6.59 4.12
CA GLY A 17 -9.58 -5.55 3.27
C GLY A 17 -10.05 -5.59 1.81
N ASN A 18 -9.55 -4.68 0.98
CA ASN A 18 -9.88 -4.56 -0.44
C ASN A 18 -9.77 -5.89 -1.21
N ALA A 19 -8.68 -6.65 -1.00
CA ALA A 19 -8.49 -7.94 -1.66
C ALA A 19 -9.54 -8.99 -1.25
N ALA A 20 -9.83 -9.08 0.05
CA ALA A 20 -10.79 -10.02 0.60
C ALA A 20 -12.22 -9.72 0.12
N LEU A 21 -12.61 -8.44 0.13
CA LEU A 21 -13.92 -8.03 -0.35
C LEU A 21 -14.06 -8.28 -1.86
N CYS A 22 -13.01 -7.99 -2.65
CA CYS A 22 -13.01 -8.31 -4.08
C CYS A 22 -13.15 -9.83 -4.32
N ALA A 23 -12.47 -10.67 -3.52
CA ALA A 23 -12.61 -12.12 -3.58
C ALA A 23 -14.03 -12.59 -3.22
N ALA A 24 -14.59 -12.09 -2.12
CA ALA A 24 -15.92 -12.47 -1.68
C ALA A 24 -17.01 -12.08 -2.69
N ILE A 25 -16.94 -10.86 -3.23
CA ILE A 25 -17.88 -10.39 -4.26
C ILE A 25 -17.72 -11.20 -5.55
N SER A 26 -16.49 -11.47 -5.99
CA SER A 26 -16.22 -12.26 -7.20
C SER A 26 -16.81 -13.67 -7.07
N ALA A 27 -16.56 -14.33 -5.93
CA ALA A 27 -17.12 -15.65 -5.62
C ALA A 27 -18.66 -15.65 -5.55
N ALA A 28 -19.26 -14.61 -4.96
CA ALA A 28 -20.71 -14.49 -4.84
C ALA A 28 -21.38 -14.21 -6.20
N ASN A 29 -20.73 -13.44 -7.09
CA ASN A 29 -21.20 -13.26 -8.48
C ASN A 29 -21.27 -14.58 -9.25
N GLU A 30 -20.42 -15.54 -8.87
CA GLU A 30 -20.44 -16.91 -9.41
C GLU A 30 -21.50 -17.82 -8.75
N GLY A 31 -22.30 -17.30 -7.82
CA GLY A 31 -23.38 -18.03 -7.16
C GLY A 31 -22.93 -18.89 -5.96
N SER A 32 -21.72 -18.67 -5.44
CA SER A 32 -21.23 -19.39 -4.25
C SER A 32 -21.84 -18.85 -2.97
N ARG A 33 -22.11 -19.71 -1.98
CA ARG A 33 -22.41 -19.28 -0.61
C ARG A 33 -21.09 -18.92 0.10
N VAL A 34 -20.90 -17.63 0.39
CA VAL A 34 -19.64 -17.09 0.90
C VAL A 34 -19.77 -16.60 2.34
N LEU A 35 -18.81 -16.96 3.19
CA LEU A 35 -18.56 -16.37 4.50
C LEU A 35 -17.27 -15.56 4.47
N LEU A 36 -17.31 -14.31 4.93
CA LEU A 36 -16.14 -13.46 5.16
C LEU A 36 -15.91 -13.32 6.67
N LEU A 37 -14.71 -13.67 7.13
CA LEU A 37 -14.29 -13.60 8.54
C LEU A 37 -13.27 -12.47 8.73
N GLU A 38 -13.63 -11.47 9.53
CA GLU A 38 -12.77 -10.33 9.89
C GLU A 38 -12.43 -10.37 11.38
N ARG A 39 -11.14 -10.25 11.69
CA ARG A 39 -10.63 -10.23 13.07
C ARG A 39 -11.00 -8.93 13.78
N SER A 40 -10.96 -7.81 13.07
CA SER A 40 -11.29 -6.51 13.63
C SER A 40 -12.77 -6.41 14.03
N PRO A 41 -13.10 -5.53 14.99
CA PRO A 41 -14.49 -5.10 15.16
C PRO A 41 -14.92 -4.23 13.96
N VAL A 42 -16.23 -3.93 13.89
CA VAL A 42 -16.83 -3.26 12.72
C VAL A 42 -16.29 -1.84 12.52
N GLU A 43 -15.99 -1.13 13.61
CA GLU A 43 -15.47 0.23 13.64
C GLU A 43 -14.02 0.36 13.14
N GLU A 44 -13.26 -0.75 13.16
CA GLU A 44 -11.87 -0.83 12.67
C GLU A 44 -11.76 -1.66 11.37
N ARG A 45 -12.89 -1.94 10.69
CA ARG A 45 -12.94 -2.78 9.49
C ARG A 45 -12.16 -2.20 8.30
N GLY A 46 -11.81 -3.07 7.35
CA GLY A 46 -11.12 -2.68 6.11
C GLY A 46 -9.61 -2.91 6.11
N GLY A 47 -9.02 -3.29 7.25
CA GLY A 47 -7.57 -3.45 7.40
C GLY A 47 -6.81 -2.21 6.94
N ASN A 48 -5.64 -2.40 6.32
CA ASN A 48 -4.88 -1.27 5.75
C ASN A 48 -5.58 -0.56 4.59
N SER A 49 -6.58 -1.19 3.97
CA SER A 49 -7.34 -0.57 2.88
C SER A 49 -8.16 0.62 3.38
N ALA A 50 -8.49 0.69 4.68
CA ALA A 50 -9.19 1.84 5.25
C ALA A 50 -8.28 3.06 5.46
N TYR A 51 -6.96 2.88 5.56
CA TYR A 51 -6.00 3.95 5.89
C TYR A 51 -5.32 4.59 4.68
N THR A 52 -5.65 4.13 3.48
CA THR A 52 -5.08 4.62 2.22
C THR A 52 -5.74 5.92 1.75
N ASP A 53 -5.02 6.69 0.92
CA ASP A 53 -5.57 7.82 0.16
C ASP A 53 -6.46 7.38 -1.02
N GLY A 54 -6.58 6.08 -1.28
CA GLY A 54 -7.46 5.52 -2.31
C GLY A 54 -6.93 5.64 -3.73
N LEU A 55 -5.64 5.93 -3.92
CA LEU A 55 -5.03 6.01 -5.25
C LEU A 55 -4.99 4.64 -5.92
N MET A 56 -5.45 4.58 -7.18
CA MET A 56 -5.41 3.37 -7.99
C MET A 56 -4.58 3.60 -9.25
N ARG A 57 -3.61 2.72 -9.50
CA ARG A 57 -2.85 2.69 -10.77
C ARG A 57 -3.54 1.75 -11.74
N THR A 58 -3.84 2.21 -12.94
CA THR A 58 -4.49 1.40 -13.98
C THR A 58 -4.09 1.89 -15.35
N VAL A 59 -4.07 0.99 -16.33
CA VAL A 59 -3.79 1.37 -17.72
C VAL A 59 -4.89 2.26 -18.29
N TYR A 60 -4.54 3.23 -19.13
CA TYR A 60 -5.47 4.08 -19.87
C TYR A 60 -4.81 4.75 -21.07
N ASP A 61 -5.62 5.04 -22.08
CA ASP A 61 -5.25 5.76 -23.30
C ASP A 61 -6.17 6.99 -23.46
N GLY A 62 -5.74 8.11 -22.88
CA GLY A 62 -6.46 9.38 -23.01
C GLY A 62 -7.68 9.55 -22.12
N ALA A 63 -8.42 10.63 -22.38
CA ALA A 63 -9.49 11.13 -21.53
C ALA A 63 -10.75 10.24 -21.53
N ASP A 64 -11.03 9.53 -22.63
CA ASP A 64 -12.22 8.68 -22.74
C ASP A 64 -12.15 7.49 -21.78
N ASP A 65 -10.96 6.93 -21.59
CA ASP A 65 -10.73 5.89 -20.59
C ASP A 65 -10.87 6.42 -19.17
N ILE A 66 -10.33 7.61 -18.89
CA ILE A 66 -10.50 8.26 -17.59
C ILE A 66 -11.98 8.54 -17.32
N ARG A 67 -12.74 8.98 -18.32
CA ARG A 67 -14.19 9.17 -18.22
C ARG A 67 -14.94 7.85 -18.01
N ALA A 68 -14.46 6.75 -18.59
CA ALA A 68 -15.01 5.43 -18.31
C ALA A 68 -14.81 5.04 -16.83
N TYR A 69 -13.67 5.37 -16.23
CA TYR A 69 -13.44 5.12 -14.79
C TYR A 69 -14.22 6.10 -13.89
N CYS A 70 -14.30 7.36 -14.32
CA CYS A 70 -14.85 8.48 -13.58
C CYS A 70 -16.02 9.10 -14.38
N PRO A 71 -17.22 8.50 -14.36
CA PRO A 71 -18.35 8.96 -15.19
C PRO A 71 -18.86 10.35 -14.80
N ASP A 72 -18.53 10.84 -13.61
CA ASP A 72 -18.86 12.20 -13.15
C ASP A 72 -17.95 13.28 -13.74
N LEU A 73 -16.93 12.91 -14.52
CA LEU A 73 -15.97 13.84 -15.12
C LEU A 73 -16.62 14.70 -16.20
N THR A 74 -16.67 16.01 -15.98
CA THR A 74 -17.34 16.96 -16.86
C THR A 74 -16.55 17.28 -18.14
N ASP A 75 -17.22 17.77 -19.19
CA ASP A 75 -16.55 18.23 -20.42
C ASP A 75 -15.60 19.42 -20.16
N GLU A 76 -15.96 20.29 -19.22
CA GLU A 76 -15.10 21.42 -18.81
C GLU A 76 -13.81 20.91 -18.18
N GLU A 77 -13.89 19.97 -17.22
CA GLU A 77 -12.73 19.36 -16.60
C GLU A 77 -11.85 18.62 -17.62
N VAL A 78 -12.44 17.94 -18.60
CA VAL A 78 -11.68 17.32 -19.70
C VAL A 78 -10.97 18.37 -20.54
N ALA A 79 -11.66 19.45 -20.92
CA ALA A 79 -11.08 20.51 -21.76
C ALA A 79 -9.86 21.17 -21.10
N VAL A 80 -9.90 21.34 -19.77
CA VAL A 80 -8.79 21.93 -19.00
C VAL A 80 -7.76 20.91 -18.52
N SER A 81 -7.86 19.64 -18.90
CA SER A 81 -6.97 18.56 -18.44
C SER A 81 -6.21 17.90 -19.58
N ASP A 82 -4.94 17.62 -19.35
CA ASP A 82 -4.12 16.70 -20.13
C ASP A 82 -3.89 15.43 -19.29
N PHE A 83 -4.73 14.42 -19.52
CA PHE A 83 -4.61 13.14 -18.84
C PHE A 83 -3.44 12.30 -19.37
N GLY A 84 -2.94 12.59 -20.57
CA GLY A 84 -1.92 11.78 -21.24
C GLY A 84 -2.35 10.31 -21.42
N THR A 85 -1.38 9.42 -21.35
CA THR A 85 -1.56 7.96 -21.43
C THR A 85 -0.76 7.27 -20.33
N TYR A 86 -1.20 6.10 -19.93
CA TYR A 86 -0.43 5.16 -19.12
C TYR A 86 -0.68 3.75 -19.67
N THR A 87 0.15 3.33 -20.61
CA THR A 87 -0.02 2.09 -21.37
C THR A 87 0.42 0.86 -20.56
N GLU A 88 0.13 -0.34 -21.08
CA GLU A 88 0.67 -1.58 -20.50
C GLU A 88 2.20 -1.57 -20.49
N GLU A 89 2.84 -1.14 -21.58
CA GLU A 89 4.31 -1.02 -21.69
C GLU A 89 4.88 -0.12 -20.59
N GLN A 90 4.31 1.07 -20.40
CA GLN A 90 4.73 1.98 -19.34
C GLN A 90 4.56 1.37 -17.94
N PHE A 91 3.53 0.54 -17.74
CA PHE A 91 3.34 -0.16 -16.46
C PHE A 91 4.30 -1.33 -16.28
N PHE A 92 4.60 -2.09 -17.33
CA PHE A 92 5.64 -3.10 -17.29
C PHE A 92 7.02 -2.50 -16.99
N ASP A 93 7.36 -1.38 -17.64
CA ASP A 93 8.62 -0.66 -17.41
C ASP A 93 8.71 -0.17 -15.96
N ASP A 94 7.67 0.51 -15.46
CA ASP A 94 7.62 0.97 -14.05
C ASP A 94 7.76 -0.20 -13.07
N MET A 95 7.11 -1.35 -13.32
CA MET A 95 7.24 -2.54 -12.47
C MET A 95 8.66 -3.13 -12.55
N GLY A 96 9.22 -3.26 -13.75
CA GLY A 96 10.56 -3.76 -13.99
C GLY A 96 11.60 -2.90 -13.29
N GLU A 97 11.66 -1.60 -13.57
CA GLU A 97 12.66 -0.69 -13.01
C GLU A 97 12.59 -0.61 -11.48
N ILE A 98 11.39 -0.41 -10.92
CA ILE A 98 11.21 -0.20 -9.48
C ILE A 98 11.50 -1.45 -8.66
N THR A 99 11.17 -2.62 -9.21
CA THR A 99 11.48 -3.92 -8.56
C THR A 99 12.88 -4.43 -8.91
N GLN A 100 13.64 -3.71 -9.75
CA GLN A 100 14.92 -4.15 -10.30
C GLN A 100 14.82 -5.49 -11.03
N TYR A 101 13.77 -5.64 -11.84
CA TYR A 101 13.45 -6.81 -12.65
C TYR A 101 13.32 -8.11 -11.85
N ARG A 102 12.96 -7.98 -10.57
CA ARG A 102 12.70 -9.13 -9.67
C ARG A 102 11.23 -9.53 -9.62
N THR A 103 10.32 -8.63 -10.00
CA THR A 103 8.88 -8.96 -10.08
C THR A 103 8.68 -10.26 -10.86
N ASP A 104 7.80 -11.11 -10.36
CA ASP A 104 7.37 -12.32 -11.05
C ASP A 104 6.67 -11.90 -12.35
N PRO A 105 7.13 -12.36 -13.53
CA PRO A 105 6.65 -11.87 -14.81
C PRO A 105 5.19 -12.25 -15.06
N ASP A 106 4.76 -13.44 -14.64
CA ASP A 106 3.38 -13.91 -14.85
C ASP A 106 2.41 -13.13 -13.96
N LEU A 107 2.76 -12.91 -12.69
CA LEU A 107 1.97 -12.08 -11.79
C LEU A 107 1.96 -10.61 -12.23
N CYS A 108 3.09 -10.09 -12.74
CA CYS A 108 3.16 -8.74 -13.28
C CYS A 108 2.25 -8.59 -14.51
N GLU A 109 2.25 -9.56 -15.42
CA GLU A 109 1.37 -9.58 -16.59
C GLU A 109 -0.10 -9.57 -16.19
N ILE A 110 -0.50 -10.40 -15.22
CA ILE A 110 -1.86 -10.40 -14.68
C ILE A 110 -2.22 -9.03 -14.10
N LEU A 111 -1.36 -8.45 -13.27
CA LEU A 111 -1.61 -7.14 -12.66
C LEU A 111 -1.82 -6.05 -13.72
N VAL A 112 -0.92 -5.97 -14.69
CA VAL A 112 -0.92 -4.92 -15.71
C VAL A 112 -2.14 -5.08 -16.62
N LYS A 113 -2.29 -6.25 -17.25
CA LYS A 113 -3.34 -6.50 -18.25
C LYS A 113 -4.74 -6.52 -17.67
N ARG A 114 -4.90 -6.91 -16.40
CA ARG A 114 -6.22 -6.95 -15.74
C ARG A 114 -6.57 -5.68 -14.95
N SER A 115 -5.66 -4.70 -14.89
CA SER A 115 -5.90 -3.47 -14.12
C SER A 115 -7.16 -2.73 -14.58
N ARG A 116 -7.28 -2.45 -15.88
CA ARG A 116 -8.42 -1.74 -16.47
C ARG A 116 -9.76 -2.43 -16.22
N GLU A 117 -9.85 -3.73 -16.55
CA GLU A 117 -11.11 -4.46 -16.36
C GLU A 117 -11.50 -4.56 -14.89
N THR A 118 -10.53 -4.55 -13.98
CA THR A 118 -10.77 -4.60 -12.54
C THR A 118 -11.28 -3.27 -12.02
N ILE A 119 -10.71 -2.14 -12.46
CA ILE A 119 -11.23 -0.81 -12.09
C ILE A 119 -12.69 -0.63 -12.56
N LEU A 120 -12.99 -1.00 -13.81
CA LEU A 120 -14.37 -0.96 -14.32
C LEU A 120 -15.30 -1.87 -13.52
N TRP A 121 -14.85 -3.09 -13.21
CA TRP A 121 -15.63 -4.00 -12.38
C TRP A 121 -15.88 -3.46 -10.97
N MET A 122 -14.88 -2.85 -10.32
CA MET A 122 -15.03 -2.22 -9.00
C MET A 122 -16.04 -1.07 -9.05
N ARG A 123 -16.03 -0.28 -10.13
CA ARG A 123 -17.04 0.76 -10.36
C ARG A 123 -18.44 0.16 -10.44
N ASP A 124 -18.60 -0.96 -11.14
CA ASP A 124 -19.89 -1.68 -11.22
C ASP A 124 -20.29 -2.31 -9.87
N GLN A 125 -19.33 -2.50 -8.94
CA GLN A 125 -19.62 -2.86 -7.55
C GLN A 125 -20.04 -1.65 -6.68
N GLY A 126 -19.95 -0.43 -7.20
CA GLY A 126 -20.31 0.80 -6.50
C GLY A 126 -19.14 1.62 -5.98
N VAL A 127 -17.89 1.26 -6.31
CA VAL A 127 -16.72 2.09 -5.98
C VAL A 127 -16.72 3.33 -6.88
N ARG A 128 -16.73 4.51 -6.27
CA ARG A 128 -16.72 5.78 -7.02
C ARG A 128 -15.29 6.28 -7.17
N PHE A 129 -14.85 6.46 -8.41
CA PHE A 129 -13.54 7.05 -8.73
C PHE A 129 -13.67 8.49 -9.21
N PHE A 130 -12.60 9.27 -9.02
CA PHE A 130 -12.47 10.62 -9.56
C PHE A 130 -11.01 10.88 -9.98
N PRO A 131 -10.74 11.79 -10.95
CA PRO A 131 -9.38 12.15 -11.28
C PRO A 131 -8.73 12.98 -10.17
N ASN A 132 -7.48 12.67 -9.85
CA ASN A 132 -6.81 13.19 -8.66
C ASN A 132 -6.20 14.59 -8.83
N PHE A 133 -7.04 15.58 -9.10
CA PHE A 133 -6.65 16.97 -9.32
C PHE A 133 -5.87 17.58 -8.14
N GLY A 134 -6.21 17.22 -6.90
CA GLY A 134 -5.67 17.86 -5.70
C GLY A 134 -4.29 17.35 -5.24
N ARG A 135 -3.84 16.18 -5.70
CA ARG A 135 -2.61 15.54 -5.18
C ARG A 135 -1.66 14.98 -6.25
N GLN A 136 -2.15 14.78 -7.48
CA GLN A 136 -1.40 14.23 -8.62
C GLN A 136 -1.61 15.06 -9.91
N ALA A 137 -2.06 16.31 -9.80
CA ALA A 137 -2.12 17.24 -10.92
C ALA A 137 -1.67 18.66 -10.54
N TYR A 138 -1.10 19.38 -11.51
CA TYR A 138 -0.61 20.74 -11.43
C TYR A 138 -0.93 21.43 -12.74
N ARG A 139 -1.10 22.75 -12.70
CA ARG A 139 -1.37 23.52 -13.91
C ARG A 139 -0.07 23.80 -14.66
N VAL A 140 0.06 23.25 -15.86
CA VAL A 140 1.13 23.51 -16.82
C VAL A 140 0.50 24.14 -18.05
N ASN A 141 0.93 25.36 -18.40
CA ASN A 141 0.38 26.12 -19.55
C ASN A 141 -1.16 26.22 -19.54
N GLY A 142 -1.75 26.43 -18.35
CA GLY A 142 -3.20 26.60 -18.19
C GLY A 142 -4.02 25.29 -18.15
N ARG A 143 -3.39 24.12 -18.30
CA ARG A 143 -4.07 22.81 -18.21
C ARG A 143 -3.54 21.98 -17.04
N PHE A 144 -4.40 21.18 -16.43
CA PHE A 144 -3.99 20.19 -15.43
C PHE A 144 -3.24 19.04 -16.10
N LYS A 145 -1.99 18.83 -15.73
CA LYS A 145 -1.20 17.69 -16.17
C LYS A 145 -1.03 16.71 -15.01
N PHE A 146 -1.35 15.44 -15.27
CA PHE A 146 -1.22 14.35 -14.30
C PHE A 146 0.15 13.68 -14.41
N TRP A 147 0.68 13.15 -13.31
CA TRP A 147 1.99 12.47 -13.29
C TRP A 147 2.01 11.16 -12.49
N GLY A 148 3.03 10.35 -12.76
CA GLY A 148 3.41 9.20 -11.94
C GLY A 148 2.36 8.08 -11.88
N GLY A 149 1.59 7.88 -12.95
CA GLY A 149 0.70 6.73 -13.17
C GLY A 149 -0.48 6.57 -12.20
N ALA A 150 -0.76 7.56 -11.36
CA ALA A 150 -1.79 7.50 -10.31
C ALA A 150 -2.89 8.56 -10.54
N THR A 151 -3.47 8.52 -11.75
CA THR A 151 -4.39 9.53 -12.27
C THR A 151 -5.75 9.54 -11.58
N ILE A 152 -6.20 8.40 -11.05
CA ILE A 152 -7.50 8.26 -10.39
C ILE A 152 -7.36 7.90 -8.92
N ALA A 153 -8.37 8.30 -8.14
CA ALA A 153 -8.50 7.98 -6.73
C ALA A 153 -9.93 7.58 -6.40
N VAL A 154 -10.11 6.79 -5.34
CA VAL A 154 -11.43 6.48 -4.78
C VAL A 154 -11.96 7.69 -4.01
N ALA A 155 -13.21 8.07 -4.27
CA ALA A 155 -13.89 9.12 -3.54
C ALA A 155 -13.89 8.80 -2.03
N SER A 156 -13.54 9.78 -1.21
CA SER A 156 -13.35 9.60 0.25
C SER A 156 -12.24 8.62 0.64
N GLY A 157 -11.28 8.33 -0.26
CA GLY A 157 -10.09 7.52 0.04
C GLY A 157 -10.40 6.08 0.45
N GLY A 158 -9.59 5.55 1.37
CA GLY A 158 -9.75 4.21 1.94
C GLY A 158 -11.12 3.91 2.55
N PRO A 159 -11.68 4.80 3.39
CA PRO A 159 -13.02 4.58 3.96
C PRO A 159 -14.09 4.43 2.88
N GLY A 160 -14.08 5.29 1.85
CA GLY A 160 -15.02 5.19 0.73
C GLY A 160 -14.89 3.90 -0.08
N LEU A 161 -13.65 3.42 -0.27
CA LEU A 161 -13.38 2.13 -0.91
C LEU A 161 -13.97 0.97 -0.10
N VAL A 162 -13.65 0.93 1.19
CA VAL A 162 -14.07 -0.14 2.10
C VAL A 162 -15.60 -0.17 2.20
N ASP A 163 -16.23 0.98 2.42
CA ASP A 163 -17.69 1.05 2.54
C ASP A 163 -18.42 0.61 1.27
N ALA A 164 -17.95 1.04 0.09
CA ALA A 164 -18.54 0.63 -1.18
C ALA A 164 -18.48 -0.89 -1.36
N LEU A 165 -17.34 -1.51 -1.06
CA LEU A 165 -17.14 -2.95 -1.23
C LEU A 165 -17.88 -3.78 -0.18
N TYR A 166 -17.94 -3.35 1.10
CA TYR A 166 -18.77 -4.01 2.10
C TYR A 166 -20.25 -3.99 1.70
N ASN A 167 -20.76 -2.82 1.30
CA ASN A 167 -22.14 -2.69 0.81
C ASN A 167 -22.40 -3.61 -0.41
N ALA A 168 -21.43 -3.76 -1.30
CA ALA A 168 -21.54 -4.63 -2.48
C ALA A 168 -21.57 -6.11 -2.11
N ALA A 169 -20.78 -6.53 -1.11
CA ALA A 169 -20.75 -7.90 -0.60
C ALA A 169 -22.07 -8.25 0.11
N GLU A 170 -22.55 -7.39 1.01
CA GLU A 170 -23.80 -7.58 1.75
C GLU A 170 -25.01 -7.68 0.82
N LYS A 171 -25.09 -6.82 -0.21
CA LYS A 171 -26.15 -6.86 -1.24
C LYS A 171 -26.19 -8.19 -2.01
N ARG A 172 -25.10 -8.94 -2.03
CA ARG A 172 -24.97 -10.25 -2.69
C ARG A 172 -25.17 -11.42 -1.75
N GLY A 173 -25.52 -11.16 -0.49
CA GLY A 173 -25.73 -12.20 0.52
C GLY A 173 -24.45 -12.83 1.03
N VAL A 174 -23.30 -12.15 0.89
CA VAL A 174 -22.08 -12.56 1.61
C VAL A 174 -22.33 -12.40 3.10
N GLU A 175 -22.16 -13.48 3.86
CA GLU A 175 -22.22 -13.42 5.33
C GLU A 175 -20.91 -12.84 5.84
N ILE A 176 -20.97 -11.86 6.73
CA ILE A 176 -19.79 -11.16 7.27
C ILE A 176 -19.80 -11.29 8.79
N ARG A 177 -18.73 -11.87 9.35
CA ARG A 177 -18.55 -11.99 10.80
C ARG A 177 -17.32 -11.20 11.25
N TYR A 178 -17.54 -10.30 12.20
CA TYR A 178 -16.50 -9.50 12.86
C TYR A 178 -16.07 -10.16 14.17
N ASN A 179 -14.95 -9.69 14.74
CA ASN A 179 -14.33 -10.33 15.91
C ASN A 179 -14.11 -11.84 15.71
N ALA A 180 -13.83 -12.23 14.47
CA ALA A 180 -13.64 -13.61 14.03
C ALA A 180 -12.15 -13.84 13.75
N TRP A 181 -11.40 -14.20 14.78
CA TRP A 181 -9.96 -14.42 14.65
C TRP A 181 -9.67 -15.84 14.18
N VAL A 182 -9.50 -16.03 12.88
CA VAL A 182 -9.10 -17.33 12.31
C VAL A 182 -7.71 -17.73 12.83
N ARG A 183 -7.59 -18.96 13.33
CA ARG A 183 -6.40 -19.48 14.02
C ARG A 183 -5.71 -20.59 13.25
N ASP A 184 -6.48 -21.49 12.63
CA ASP A 184 -5.94 -22.62 11.89
C ASP A 184 -6.77 -22.94 10.63
N LEU A 185 -6.10 -23.57 9.66
CA LEU A 185 -6.74 -24.18 8.49
C LEU A 185 -7.11 -25.63 8.82
N LEU A 186 -8.32 -26.04 8.46
CA LEU A 186 -8.73 -27.44 8.52
C LEU A 186 -8.22 -28.17 7.28
N ARG A 187 -7.70 -29.37 7.47
CA ARG A 187 -7.19 -30.21 6.39
C ARG A 187 -7.74 -31.63 6.50
N ASP A 188 -8.13 -32.19 5.36
CA ASP A 188 -8.48 -33.60 5.21
C ASP A 188 -7.73 -34.22 4.01
N GLU A 189 -8.14 -35.42 3.59
CA GLU A 189 -7.54 -36.16 2.47
C GLU A 189 -7.66 -35.42 1.12
N SER A 190 -8.64 -34.52 0.99
CA SER A 190 -8.92 -33.78 -0.24
C SER A 190 -8.21 -32.42 -0.32
N GLY A 191 -7.64 -31.93 0.79
CA GLY A 191 -6.97 -30.64 0.87
C GLY A 191 -7.44 -29.80 2.06
N ILE A 192 -7.46 -28.48 1.89
CA ILE A 192 -8.01 -27.56 2.89
C ILE A 192 -9.54 -27.57 2.79
N SER A 193 -10.21 -27.77 3.93
CA SER A 193 -11.66 -27.99 4.00
C SER A 193 -12.39 -27.07 5.00
N GLY A 194 -11.73 -25.99 5.42
CA GLY A 194 -12.33 -24.98 6.29
C GLY A 194 -11.32 -24.34 7.22
N VAL A 195 -11.81 -23.76 8.31
CA VAL A 195 -11.01 -23.02 9.29
C VAL A 195 -11.51 -23.23 10.72
N THR A 196 -10.62 -23.02 11.69
CA THR A 196 -11.02 -22.76 13.09
C THR A 196 -10.80 -21.28 13.41
N LEU A 197 -11.68 -20.71 14.22
CA LEU A 197 -11.56 -19.33 14.67
C LEU A 197 -11.85 -19.19 16.17
N LEU A 198 -11.31 -18.14 16.77
CA LEU A 198 -11.77 -17.61 18.05
C LEU A 198 -12.82 -16.53 17.75
N ASN A 199 -14.06 -16.75 18.19
CA ASN A 199 -15.16 -15.81 17.96
C ASN A 199 -15.15 -14.63 18.96
N GLY A 200 -16.07 -13.69 18.80
CA GLY A 200 -16.19 -12.51 19.67
C GLY A 200 -16.57 -12.82 21.12
N GLN A 201 -17.03 -14.05 21.41
CA GLN A 201 -17.31 -14.55 22.76
C GLN A 201 -16.09 -15.24 23.40
N GLY A 202 -14.98 -15.39 22.65
CA GLY A 202 -13.79 -16.09 23.11
C GLY A 202 -13.89 -17.62 23.00
N GLU A 203 -14.83 -18.13 22.19
CA GLU A 203 -15.03 -19.55 21.97
C GLU A 203 -14.37 -19.99 20.67
N ILE A 204 -13.90 -21.24 20.63
CA ILE A 204 -13.37 -21.85 19.40
C ILE A 204 -14.53 -22.38 18.58
N GLU A 205 -14.67 -21.87 17.36
CA GLU A 205 -15.66 -22.31 16.37
C GLU A 205 -14.95 -22.93 15.16
N THR A 206 -15.53 -24.00 14.62
CA THR A 206 -15.06 -24.70 13.42
C THR A 206 -16.03 -24.40 12.29
N ILE A 207 -15.53 -23.94 11.14
CA ILE A 207 -16.33 -23.67 9.94
C ILE A 207 -15.83 -24.56 8.81
N HIS A 208 -16.72 -25.36 8.22
CA HIS A 208 -16.40 -26.18 7.05
C HIS A 208 -16.69 -25.44 5.74
N ALA A 209 -15.76 -25.52 4.80
CA ALA A 209 -15.88 -24.90 3.47
C ALA A 209 -15.21 -25.74 2.40
N ARG A 210 -15.65 -25.62 1.14
CA ARG A 210 -14.99 -26.33 0.03
C ARG A 210 -13.71 -25.66 -0.42
N ALA A 211 -13.58 -24.35 -0.21
CA ALA A 211 -12.37 -23.59 -0.46
C ALA A 211 -12.20 -22.48 0.58
N VAL A 212 -10.94 -22.12 0.82
CA VAL A 212 -10.55 -21.00 1.68
C VAL A 212 -9.70 -20.03 0.87
N VAL A 213 -10.06 -18.75 0.89
CA VAL A 213 -9.27 -17.64 0.31
C VAL A 213 -8.65 -16.85 1.46
N LEU A 214 -7.33 -16.89 1.58
CA LEU A 214 -6.57 -16.07 2.53
C LEU A 214 -6.25 -14.71 1.91
N ALA A 215 -6.82 -13.65 2.48
CA ALA A 215 -6.61 -12.27 2.05
C ALA A 215 -6.36 -11.36 3.26
N CYS A 216 -5.48 -11.83 4.15
CA CYS A 216 -5.30 -11.34 5.52
C CYS A 216 -4.31 -10.18 5.67
N GLY A 217 -3.73 -9.67 4.58
CA GLY A 217 -2.62 -8.70 4.66
C GLY A 217 -1.26 -9.37 4.90
N GLY A 218 -0.23 -8.56 5.10
CA GLY A 218 1.12 -9.01 5.45
C GLY A 218 1.34 -9.19 6.96
N PHE A 219 2.38 -8.56 7.49
CA PHE A 219 2.79 -8.75 8.90
C PHE A 219 3.33 -7.49 9.57
N GLU A 220 3.14 -6.31 9.01
CA GLU A 220 3.77 -5.08 9.51
C GLU A 220 3.27 -4.62 10.89
N ALA A 221 2.15 -5.14 11.40
CA ALA A 221 1.74 -4.90 12.79
C ALA A 221 2.40 -5.87 13.79
N ASN A 222 3.13 -6.89 13.32
CA ASN A 222 3.83 -7.84 14.17
C ASN A 222 5.27 -7.38 14.40
N ALA A 223 5.53 -6.79 15.57
CA ALA A 223 6.86 -6.29 15.95
C ALA A 223 7.95 -7.36 15.89
N GLU A 224 7.65 -8.60 16.30
CA GLU A 224 8.61 -9.70 16.29
C GLU A 224 8.96 -10.12 14.86
N TRP A 225 7.97 -10.26 13.98
CA TRP A 225 8.21 -10.60 12.58
C TRP A 225 8.90 -9.47 11.81
N ARG A 226 8.63 -8.21 12.17
CA ARG A 226 9.37 -7.06 11.64
C ARG A 226 10.85 -7.14 12.00
N ALA A 227 11.19 -7.35 13.27
CA ALA A 227 12.59 -7.52 13.69
C ALA A 227 13.25 -8.74 13.00
N ARG A 228 12.51 -9.84 12.86
CA ARG A 228 12.99 -11.10 12.27
C ARG A 228 13.24 -11.00 10.77
N TYR A 229 12.29 -10.46 10.01
CA TYR A 229 12.31 -10.50 8.55
C TYR A 229 12.78 -9.19 7.91
N LEU A 230 12.32 -8.03 8.39
CA LEU A 230 12.76 -6.73 7.87
C LEU A 230 14.11 -6.31 8.46
N GLY A 231 14.44 -6.80 9.65
CA GLY A 231 15.74 -6.66 10.29
C GLY A 231 15.73 -5.78 11.55
N PRO A 232 16.91 -5.56 12.16
CA PRO A 232 17.02 -4.83 13.42
C PRO A 232 16.43 -3.42 13.38
N GLY A 233 15.67 -3.05 14.41
CA GLY A 233 15.07 -1.73 14.59
C GLY A 233 13.69 -1.55 13.96
N TRP A 234 13.23 -2.49 13.12
CA TRP A 234 11.89 -2.43 12.51
C TRP A 234 10.75 -2.68 13.50
N ASP A 235 11.02 -3.35 14.62
CA ASP A 235 10.09 -3.49 15.74
C ASP A 235 9.70 -2.14 16.37
N LEU A 236 10.54 -1.11 16.22
CA LEU A 236 10.33 0.24 16.75
C LEU A 236 9.63 1.19 15.75
N ALA A 237 9.49 0.79 14.48
CA ALA A 237 8.83 1.61 13.47
C ALA A 237 7.33 1.78 13.80
N LYS A 238 6.76 2.93 13.44
CA LYS A 238 5.31 3.16 13.53
C LYS A 238 4.58 2.38 12.43
N VAL A 239 3.36 1.94 12.68
CA VAL A 239 2.52 1.25 11.69
C VAL A 239 1.47 2.21 11.18
N ARG A 240 1.47 2.46 9.86
CA ARG A 240 0.54 3.35 9.19
C ARG A 240 -0.73 2.62 8.76
N GLY A 241 -1.36 1.93 9.70
CA GLY A 241 -2.47 1.05 9.35
C GLY A 241 -2.97 0.21 10.51
N SER A 242 -3.68 -0.86 10.16
CA SER A 242 -4.39 -1.70 11.11
C SER A 242 -3.44 -2.42 12.06
N ARG A 243 -3.75 -2.35 13.36
CA ARG A 243 -3.08 -3.14 14.41
C ARG A 243 -3.30 -4.65 14.28
N PHE A 244 -4.26 -5.08 13.45
CA PHE A 244 -4.64 -6.48 13.29
C PHE A 244 -3.82 -7.22 12.21
N ASN A 245 -2.99 -6.52 11.43
CA ASN A 245 -2.21 -7.13 10.36
C ASN A 245 -0.92 -7.81 10.87
N THR A 246 -1.09 -8.91 11.61
CA THR A 246 -0.01 -9.55 12.40
C THR A 246 0.62 -10.77 11.73
N GLY A 247 0.30 -11.08 10.47
CA GLY A 247 0.86 -12.22 9.76
C GLY A 247 0.20 -13.57 10.06
N ASP A 248 -0.96 -13.59 10.72
CA ASP A 248 -1.63 -14.85 11.11
C ASP A 248 -1.97 -15.72 9.88
N GLY A 249 -2.47 -15.10 8.80
CA GLY A 249 -2.74 -15.78 7.53
C GLY A 249 -1.49 -16.38 6.89
N LEU A 250 -0.37 -15.64 6.91
CA LEU A 250 0.92 -16.13 6.42
C LEU A 250 1.41 -17.31 7.27
N SER A 251 1.30 -17.20 8.59
CA SER A 251 1.67 -18.28 9.51
C SER A 251 0.89 -19.56 9.25
N MET A 252 -0.44 -19.46 9.09
CA MET A 252 -1.29 -20.60 8.76
C MET A 252 -0.93 -21.23 7.42
N ALA A 253 -0.73 -20.41 6.37
CA ALA A 253 -0.37 -20.92 5.05
C ALA A 253 1.00 -21.63 5.06
N LEU A 254 2.01 -21.02 5.69
CA LEU A 254 3.34 -21.63 5.82
C LEU A 254 3.28 -22.95 6.61
N ALA A 255 2.50 -23.01 7.69
CA ALA A 255 2.28 -24.24 8.45
C ALA A 255 1.56 -25.33 7.63
N ALA A 256 0.69 -24.94 6.69
CA ALA A 256 0.05 -25.85 5.74
C ALA A 256 0.97 -26.33 4.61
N GLY A 257 2.21 -25.83 4.53
CA GLY A 257 3.22 -26.21 3.54
C GLY A 257 3.38 -25.23 2.38
N ALA A 258 2.76 -24.04 2.44
CA ALA A 258 2.92 -23.01 1.41
C ALA A 258 4.39 -22.59 1.26
N GLN A 259 4.80 -22.34 0.01
CA GLN A 259 6.13 -21.82 -0.30
C GLN A 259 6.22 -20.33 0.04
N SER A 260 7.17 -19.94 0.88
CA SER A 260 7.55 -18.53 1.06
C SER A 260 8.13 -17.96 -0.24
N TYR A 261 7.70 -16.76 -0.65
CA TYR A 261 8.06 -16.18 -1.94
C TYR A 261 8.19 -14.65 -1.87
N GLY A 262 8.89 -14.06 -2.85
CA GLY A 262 9.15 -12.61 -2.88
C GLY A 262 10.24 -12.15 -1.90
N HIS A 263 10.21 -10.85 -1.56
CA HIS A 263 11.23 -10.21 -0.73
C HIS A 263 10.74 -9.97 0.71
N TRP A 264 10.95 -10.94 1.59
CA TRP A 264 10.53 -10.87 3.01
C TRP A 264 11.21 -9.78 3.83
N SER A 265 12.38 -9.31 3.40
CA SER A 265 13.08 -8.17 4.01
C SER A 265 12.75 -6.83 3.35
N GLY A 266 11.78 -6.82 2.43
CA GLY A 266 11.30 -5.62 1.76
C GLY A 266 9.94 -5.19 2.29
N CYS A 267 9.75 -3.87 2.38
CA CYS A 267 8.46 -3.28 2.70
C CYS A 267 8.33 -1.87 2.11
N HIS A 268 7.09 -1.39 2.07
CA HIS A 268 6.81 0.02 1.88
C HIS A 268 6.86 0.73 3.23
N ALA A 269 7.81 1.65 3.38
CA ALA A 269 7.87 2.55 4.52
C ALA A 269 8.15 4.00 4.11
N VAL A 270 7.52 4.94 4.81
CA VAL A 270 7.63 6.38 4.49
C VAL A 270 8.24 7.18 5.62
N SER A 271 8.70 8.39 5.28
CA SER A 271 8.89 9.44 6.27
C SER A 271 7.54 9.80 6.89
N TRP A 272 7.47 9.71 8.21
CA TRP A 272 6.24 9.79 8.98
C TRP A 272 6.38 10.79 10.12
N GLU A 273 5.28 11.37 10.60
CA GLU A 273 5.31 12.23 11.78
C GLU A 273 5.94 11.50 12.98
N ARG A 274 6.94 12.10 13.61
CA ARG A 274 7.69 11.47 14.72
C ARG A 274 6.78 11.05 15.87
N ASN A 275 5.83 11.92 16.23
CA ASN A 275 4.94 11.73 17.36
C ASN A 275 3.61 11.07 16.97
N ALA A 276 3.55 10.42 15.80
CA ALA A 276 2.39 9.64 15.43
C ALA A 276 2.15 8.48 16.41
N GLN A 277 0.89 8.06 16.51
CA GLN A 277 0.51 6.85 17.21
C GLN A 277 1.20 5.61 16.60
N ASP A 278 1.29 4.53 17.39
CA ASP A 278 1.95 3.30 16.96
C ASP A 278 1.21 2.56 15.85
N PHE A 279 -0.10 2.76 15.77
CA PHE A 279 -0.98 2.19 14.76
C PHE A 279 -1.86 3.29 14.13
N GLY A 280 -2.53 2.94 13.05
CA GLY A 280 -3.44 3.84 12.35
C GLY A 280 -4.67 4.20 13.18
N ASP A 281 -5.03 5.47 13.10
CA ASP A 281 -6.30 6.05 13.54
C ASP A 281 -6.94 6.74 12.32
N LEU A 282 -8.18 6.41 11.97
CA LEU A 282 -8.80 6.89 10.72
C LEU A 282 -8.96 8.42 10.68
N ALA A 283 -9.08 9.09 11.83
CA ALA A 283 -9.20 10.55 11.92
C ALA A 283 -7.83 11.25 11.88
N LEU A 284 -6.78 10.62 12.42
CA LEU A 284 -5.46 11.25 12.59
C LEU A 284 -4.43 10.82 11.55
N THR A 285 -4.47 9.58 11.07
CA THR A 285 -3.49 9.01 10.12
C THR A 285 -3.29 9.87 8.88
N PRO A 286 -4.34 10.39 8.23
CA PRO A 286 -4.16 11.26 7.06
C PRO A 286 -3.33 12.50 7.36
N GLN A 287 -3.32 12.98 8.60
CA GLN A 287 -2.64 14.22 9.01
C GLN A 287 -1.14 14.03 9.26
N TYR A 288 -0.67 12.78 9.41
CA TYR A 288 0.72 12.47 9.75
C TYR A 288 1.66 12.33 8.54
N GLN A 289 1.15 12.45 7.31
CA GLN A 289 1.95 12.26 6.09
C GLN A 289 3.01 13.36 5.90
N ARG A 290 4.29 12.98 5.80
CA ARG A 290 5.42 13.92 5.60
C ARG A 290 6.04 13.82 4.21
N HIS A 291 5.16 13.96 3.22
CA HIS A 291 5.43 13.68 1.82
C HIS A 291 5.91 14.87 0.96
N SER A 292 6.09 16.06 1.55
CA SER A 292 6.61 17.25 0.83
C SER A 292 8.15 17.30 0.80
N TYR A 293 8.83 16.22 1.21
CA TYR A 293 10.29 16.16 1.29
C TYR A 293 11.05 16.52 0.02
N PRO A 294 10.52 16.38 -1.23
CA PRO A 294 11.24 16.84 -2.41
C PRO A 294 11.52 18.35 -2.44
N LEU A 295 10.92 19.11 -1.53
CA LEU A 295 11.06 20.56 -1.41
C LEU A 295 11.97 20.99 -0.25
N CYS A 296 12.49 20.06 0.57
CA CYS A 296 13.39 20.36 1.70
C CYS A 296 14.77 19.71 1.56
N ILE A 297 15.61 19.90 2.58
CA ILE A 297 16.65 18.94 2.93
C ILE A 297 16.20 18.09 4.11
N MET A 298 16.69 16.85 4.16
CA MET A 298 16.50 15.92 5.28
C MET A 298 17.83 15.74 6.01
N VAL A 299 17.88 16.16 7.28
CA VAL A 299 19.07 16.06 8.12
C VAL A 299 18.83 15.11 9.30
N ASN A 300 19.81 14.28 9.63
CA ASN A 300 19.75 13.41 10.80
C ASN A 300 20.21 14.14 12.08
N ARG A 301 20.22 13.44 13.22
CA ARG A 301 20.68 14.01 14.50
C ARG A 301 22.15 14.45 14.50
N ASP A 302 22.96 13.85 13.64
CA ASP A 302 24.37 14.24 13.48
C ASP A 302 24.51 15.51 12.62
N GLY A 303 23.40 16.12 12.17
CA GLY A 303 23.40 17.33 11.35
C GLY A 303 23.73 17.09 9.88
N LYS A 304 23.71 15.84 9.40
CA LYS A 304 24.12 15.46 8.04
C LYS A 304 22.93 15.07 7.18
N ARG A 305 23.02 15.36 5.88
CA ARG A 305 22.11 14.78 4.87
C ARG A 305 22.42 13.29 4.66
N PHE A 306 21.40 12.53 4.27
CA PHE A 306 21.50 11.06 4.14
C PHE A 306 20.70 10.44 2.99
N VAL A 307 19.91 11.24 2.25
CA VAL A 307 19.16 10.81 1.06
C VAL A 307 19.18 11.89 -0.01
N ASP A 308 18.98 11.48 -1.28
CA ASP A 308 18.67 12.42 -2.36
C ASP A 308 17.17 12.74 -2.33
N GLU A 309 16.80 13.86 -1.71
CA GLU A 309 15.41 14.29 -1.57
C GLU A 309 14.75 14.56 -2.94
N GLY A 310 15.55 14.81 -3.99
CA GLY A 310 15.11 15.11 -5.34
C GLY A 310 15.41 14.01 -6.36
N ALA A 311 15.61 12.75 -5.93
CA ALA A 311 15.99 11.65 -6.82
C ALA A 311 14.96 11.37 -7.91
N ASP A 312 13.68 11.39 -7.54
CA ASP A 312 12.54 11.27 -8.46
C ASP A 312 11.28 11.88 -7.82
N PHE A 313 10.19 11.94 -8.56
CA PHE A 313 8.89 12.33 -8.04
C PHE A 313 8.51 11.45 -6.85
N ARG A 314 7.78 12.06 -5.92
CA ARG A 314 7.36 11.44 -4.66
C ARG A 314 6.87 9.99 -4.83
N ASN A 315 6.03 9.68 -5.84
CA ASN A 315 5.44 8.35 -6.05
C ASN A 315 6.45 7.21 -6.29
N TYR A 316 7.70 7.55 -6.59
CA TYR A 316 8.78 6.61 -6.90
C TYR A 316 9.82 6.52 -5.77
N THR A 317 9.77 7.43 -4.79
CA THR A 317 10.80 7.55 -3.73
C THR A 317 10.25 7.42 -2.33
N TYR A 318 8.99 7.80 -2.10
CA TYR A 318 8.40 7.86 -0.75
C TYR A 318 8.42 6.52 -0.01
N ALA A 319 8.23 5.42 -0.74
CA ALA A 319 8.08 4.10 -0.16
C ALA A 319 9.38 3.44 0.31
N LYS A 320 10.53 4.04 -0.01
CA LYS A 320 11.87 3.63 0.49
C LYS A 320 12.47 4.59 1.51
N TYR A 321 12.01 5.85 1.58
CA TYR A 321 12.61 6.85 2.46
C TYR A 321 12.24 6.71 3.93
N GLY A 322 11.19 5.96 4.28
CA GLY A 322 10.96 5.58 5.67
C GLY A 322 12.08 4.71 6.23
N GLN A 323 12.54 3.71 5.47
CA GLN A 323 13.65 2.86 5.85
C GLN A 323 14.95 3.66 6.02
N ALA A 324 15.21 4.64 5.14
CA ALA A 324 16.38 5.51 5.27
C ALA A 324 16.34 6.34 6.57
N VAL A 325 15.16 6.85 6.97
CA VAL A 325 14.96 7.53 8.26
C VAL A 325 15.13 6.56 9.44
N LEU A 326 14.61 5.34 9.33
CA LEU A 326 14.74 4.30 10.36
C LEU A 326 16.21 3.99 10.69
N GLN A 327 17.09 4.05 9.69
CA GLN A 327 18.51 3.77 9.82
C GLN A 327 19.32 4.93 10.44
N GLN A 328 18.71 6.11 10.63
CA GLN A 328 19.40 7.25 11.21
C GLN A 328 19.52 7.13 12.74
N PRO A 329 20.52 7.80 13.37
CA PRO A 329 20.66 7.81 14.82
C PRO A 329 19.36 8.23 15.53
N GLY A 330 18.86 7.35 16.41
CA GLY A 330 17.60 7.56 17.12
C GLY A 330 16.34 7.42 16.26
N GLN A 331 16.44 6.91 15.02
CA GLN A 331 15.34 6.69 14.07
C GLN A 331 14.54 7.97 13.77
N VAL A 332 15.24 9.10 13.80
CA VAL A 332 14.68 10.44 13.62
C VAL A 332 15.51 11.22 12.61
N ALA A 333 14.81 11.98 11.78
CA ALA A 333 15.38 13.01 10.93
C ALA A 333 14.51 14.27 11.00
N TRP A 334 15.03 15.38 10.47
CA TRP A 334 14.34 16.65 10.38
C TRP A 334 14.24 17.07 8.92
N GLN A 335 13.02 17.35 8.46
CA GLN A 335 12.78 17.99 7.17
C GLN A 335 12.85 19.51 7.37
N VAL A 336 13.80 20.18 6.72
CA VAL A 336 14.06 21.62 6.88
C VAL A 336 13.69 22.39 5.61
N TYR A 337 12.70 23.26 5.72
CA TYR A 337 12.13 24.03 4.63
C TYR A 337 12.50 25.50 4.72
N ASP A 338 12.70 26.09 3.54
CA ASP A 338 12.81 27.52 3.30
C ASP A 338 11.43 28.11 2.99
N SER A 339 11.18 29.35 3.43
CA SER A 339 9.91 30.05 3.21
C SER A 339 9.47 30.12 1.74
N LYS A 340 10.41 30.12 0.79
CA LYS A 340 10.16 30.14 -0.67
C LYS A 340 9.23 29.01 -1.13
N VAL A 341 9.22 27.86 -0.44
CA VAL A 341 8.42 26.69 -0.83
C VAL A 341 7.24 26.40 0.10
N ASN A 342 7.01 27.21 1.15
CA ASN A 342 5.95 26.96 2.14
C ASN A 342 4.54 26.88 1.52
N HIS A 343 4.30 27.61 0.43
CA HIS A 343 3.03 27.60 -0.31
C HIS A 343 2.81 26.32 -1.13
N LEU A 344 3.87 25.56 -1.40
CA LEU A 344 3.82 24.27 -2.12
C LEU A 344 3.66 23.07 -1.18
N LEU A 345 3.82 23.27 0.14
CA LEU A 345 3.63 22.20 1.11
C LEU A 345 2.18 21.74 1.13
N ARG A 346 2.00 20.44 1.33
CA ARG A 346 0.69 19.84 1.51
C ARG A 346 0.04 20.28 2.81
N ASP A 347 -1.28 20.21 2.88
CA ASP A 347 -2.07 20.68 4.03
C ASP A 347 -1.75 19.94 5.32
N GLU A 348 -1.27 18.69 5.23
CA GLU A 348 -0.84 17.91 6.39
C GLU A 348 0.30 18.60 7.17
N TYR A 349 1.04 19.55 6.60
CA TYR A 349 2.10 20.32 7.29
C TYR A 349 1.57 21.51 8.11
N ARG A 350 0.27 21.79 8.00
CA ARG A 350 -0.40 22.96 8.61
C ARG A 350 -1.34 22.57 9.76
N THR A 351 -1.44 21.28 10.08
CA THR A 351 -2.33 20.80 11.16
C THR A 351 -1.68 20.99 12.54
N ARG A 352 -2.48 20.90 13.61
CA ARG A 352 -2.00 21.04 15.00
C ARG A 352 -1.29 19.79 15.51
N GLN A 353 -1.42 18.69 14.78
CA GLN A 353 -0.98 17.35 15.15
C GLN A 353 0.48 17.07 14.76
N VAL A 354 1.20 18.07 14.27
CA VAL A 354 2.53 17.90 13.67
C VAL A 354 3.62 18.56 14.51
N THR A 355 4.78 17.93 14.56
CA THR A 355 5.96 18.56 15.14
C THR A 355 6.43 19.65 14.19
N LYS A 356 6.38 20.91 14.65
CA LYS A 356 6.81 22.07 13.87
C LYS A 356 7.66 23.01 14.71
N VAL A 357 8.87 23.29 14.23
CA VAL A 357 9.77 24.33 14.75
C VAL A 357 9.88 25.41 13.68
N VAL A 358 9.82 26.68 14.07
CA VAL A 358 9.94 27.83 13.16
C VAL A 358 11.00 28.77 13.70
N ALA A 359 11.92 29.27 12.88
CA ALA A 359 12.96 30.20 13.33
C ALA A 359 13.34 31.21 12.23
N GLN A 360 13.96 32.33 12.60
CA GLN A 360 14.38 33.35 11.64
C GLN A 360 15.76 33.08 11.03
N SER A 361 16.60 32.30 11.72
CA SER A 361 17.92 31.89 11.25
C SER A 361 18.14 30.38 11.42
N MET A 362 19.14 29.83 10.73
CA MET A 362 19.52 28.41 10.87
C MET A 362 20.08 28.10 12.25
N GLU A 363 20.80 29.02 12.87
CA GLU A 363 21.34 28.90 14.22
C GLU A 363 20.22 28.81 15.26
N GLU A 364 19.24 29.72 15.17
CA GLU A 364 18.05 29.68 16.04
C GLU A 364 17.24 28.40 15.80
N LEU A 365 17.11 27.96 14.54
CA LEU A 365 16.42 26.72 14.20
C LEU A 365 17.08 25.51 14.87
N ALA A 366 18.41 25.41 14.80
CA ALA A 366 19.18 24.35 15.43
C ALA A 366 19.04 24.37 16.96
N ASP A 367 19.12 25.54 17.58
CA ASP A 367 18.94 25.70 19.03
C ASP A 367 17.54 25.27 19.48
N ARG A 368 16.51 25.61 18.70
CA ARG A 368 15.12 25.23 19.01
C ARG A 368 14.81 23.77 18.74
N ILE A 369 15.50 23.12 17.79
CA ILE A 369 15.43 21.67 17.60
C ILE A 369 16.04 20.96 18.82
N GLY A 370 17.18 21.43 19.33
CA GLY A 370 17.78 20.99 20.59
C GLY A 370 18.38 19.57 20.62
N GLU A 371 18.16 18.77 19.57
CA GLU A 371 18.66 17.39 19.45
C GLU A 371 19.41 17.12 18.13
N ILE A 372 19.95 18.18 17.52
CA ILE A 372 20.78 18.12 16.31
C ILE A 372 22.20 18.63 16.63
N ASN A 373 23.22 18.01 16.02
CA ASN A 373 24.57 18.57 16.05
C ASN A 373 24.59 19.90 15.27
N LYS A 374 24.54 21.01 16.01
CA LYS A 374 24.42 22.37 15.47
C LYS A 374 25.54 22.72 14.51
N ASP A 375 26.80 22.51 14.88
CA ASP A 375 27.93 22.93 14.07
C ASP A 375 27.95 22.19 12.72
N GLN A 376 27.73 20.87 12.75
CA GLN A 376 27.66 20.06 11.53
C GLN A 376 26.43 20.41 10.67
N PHE A 377 25.30 20.74 11.29
CA PHE A 377 24.09 21.16 10.59
C PHE A 377 24.30 22.48 9.83
N LEU A 378 24.92 23.47 10.46
CA LEU A 378 25.23 24.75 9.82
C LEU A 378 26.19 24.59 8.65
N GLU A 379 27.22 23.75 8.81
CA GLU A 379 28.15 23.39 7.73
C GLU A 379 27.39 22.73 6.56
N THR A 380 26.52 21.76 6.86
CA THR A 380 25.71 21.06 5.86
C THR A 380 24.83 22.01 5.04
N VAL A 381 24.17 22.98 5.68
CA VAL A 381 23.34 23.97 4.99
C VAL A 381 24.21 24.91 4.15
N ALA A 382 25.36 25.34 4.65
CA ALA A 382 26.30 26.19 3.91
C ALA A 382 26.84 25.49 2.66
N GLU A 383 27.30 24.24 2.78
CA GLU A 383 27.73 23.40 1.66
C GLU A 383 26.61 23.20 0.62
N PHE A 384 25.41 22.89 1.10
CA PHE A 384 24.26 22.68 0.23
C PHE A 384 23.94 23.95 -0.56
N ASN A 385 23.86 25.11 0.10
CA ASN A 385 23.56 26.39 -0.55
C ASN A 385 24.64 26.77 -1.58
N ALA A 386 25.91 26.56 -1.26
CA ALA A 386 27.02 26.89 -2.14
C ALA A 386 27.07 26.03 -3.42
N SER A 387 26.46 24.84 -3.40
CA SER A 387 26.47 23.88 -4.52
C SER A 387 25.20 23.90 -5.39
N VAL A 388 24.19 24.71 -5.04
CA VAL A 388 22.96 24.83 -5.82
C VAL A 388 23.27 25.36 -7.22
N LYS A 389 22.84 24.63 -8.25
CA LYS A 389 22.87 25.09 -9.65
C LYS A 389 21.82 26.17 -9.90
N THR A 390 22.16 27.41 -9.57
CA THR A 390 21.20 28.53 -9.62
C THR A 390 20.78 28.94 -11.03
N ASP A 391 21.56 28.57 -12.05
CA ASP A 391 21.33 28.76 -13.48
C ASP A 391 20.22 27.87 -14.05
N MET A 392 19.91 26.74 -13.41
CA MET A 392 18.80 25.85 -13.79
C MET A 392 17.50 26.33 -13.15
N PRO A 393 16.42 26.68 -13.90
CA PRO A 393 15.18 27.16 -13.30
C PRO A 393 14.52 26.10 -12.42
N PHE A 394 13.91 26.53 -11.31
CA PHE A 394 13.11 25.65 -10.46
C PHE A 394 11.75 25.40 -11.13
N ASP A 395 11.43 24.13 -11.38
CA ASP A 395 10.10 23.71 -11.83
C ASP A 395 9.67 22.42 -11.11
N PRO A 396 8.71 22.50 -10.16
CA PRO A 396 8.28 21.35 -9.37
C PRO A 396 7.50 20.31 -10.19
N ASN A 397 7.18 20.60 -11.46
CA ASN A 397 6.37 19.73 -12.34
C ASN A 397 7.21 18.77 -13.19
N ILE A 398 8.52 19.00 -13.28
CA ILE A 398 9.44 18.18 -14.08
C ILE A 398 10.68 17.85 -13.26
N LYS A 399 11.42 16.81 -13.66
CA LYS A 399 12.79 16.60 -13.16
C LYS A 399 13.68 17.69 -13.77
N ASP A 400 13.76 18.82 -13.08
CA ASP A 400 14.33 20.09 -13.58
C ASP A 400 15.87 20.09 -13.67
N GLY A 401 16.55 19.09 -13.12
CA GLY A 401 18.00 19.00 -13.07
C GLY A 401 18.66 20.10 -12.22
N ARG A 402 17.87 20.88 -11.47
CA ARG A 402 18.36 21.89 -10.53
C ARG A 402 18.94 21.16 -9.31
N SER A 403 20.21 20.77 -9.42
CA SER A 403 20.88 19.91 -8.47
C SER A 403 21.69 20.68 -7.40
N ALA A 404 22.01 20.01 -6.30
CA ALA A 404 22.95 20.46 -5.26
C ALA A 404 23.65 19.27 -4.59
N SER A 405 24.59 19.52 -3.68
CA SER A 405 25.28 18.48 -2.92
C SER A 405 25.80 18.99 -1.57
N SER A 406 25.76 18.13 -0.55
CA SER A 406 26.43 18.39 0.73
C SER A 406 26.70 17.06 1.44
N ASN A 407 27.75 17.01 2.26
CA ASN A 407 28.19 15.77 2.92
C ASN A 407 28.34 14.55 1.98
N GLY A 408 28.69 14.77 0.70
CA GLY A 408 28.78 13.70 -0.31
C GLY A 408 27.43 13.16 -0.80
N VAL A 409 26.31 13.73 -0.37
CA VAL A 409 24.96 13.37 -0.82
C VAL A 409 24.49 14.34 -1.90
N VAL A 410 24.17 13.80 -3.07
CA VAL A 410 23.59 14.58 -4.18
C VAL A 410 22.11 14.85 -3.90
N ARG A 411 21.62 16.01 -4.35
CA ARG A 411 20.21 16.27 -4.62
C ARG A 411 20.04 16.44 -6.12
N SER A 412 19.34 15.54 -6.78
CA SER A 412 19.30 15.51 -8.25
C SER A 412 18.44 16.62 -8.87
N ASN A 413 17.34 16.99 -8.22
CA ASN A 413 16.36 17.96 -8.73
C ASN A 413 15.83 18.89 -7.62
N TRP A 414 15.18 19.98 -8.04
CA TRP A 414 14.40 20.89 -7.20
C TRP A 414 15.18 21.58 -6.08
N ALA A 415 16.51 21.69 -6.19
CA ALA A 415 17.36 22.27 -5.16
C ALA A 415 17.23 23.80 -5.11
N ASN A 416 16.46 24.31 -4.16
CA ASN A 416 16.47 25.72 -3.78
C ASN A 416 17.45 25.95 -2.63
N SER A 417 18.18 27.06 -2.65
CA SER A 417 18.96 27.50 -1.49
C SER A 417 18.05 27.69 -0.27
N ILE A 418 18.56 27.37 0.91
CA ILE A 418 17.91 27.53 2.21
C ILE A 418 18.52 28.75 2.87
N ASP A 419 18.01 29.93 2.53
CA ASP A 419 18.59 31.24 2.87
C ASP A 419 17.54 32.31 3.22
N THR A 420 16.24 31.99 3.09
CA THR A 420 15.14 32.92 3.28
C THR A 420 14.20 32.43 4.38
N GLY A 421 14.32 33.03 5.56
CA GLY A 421 13.43 32.78 6.70
C GLY A 421 12.01 33.37 6.53
N PRO A 422 11.06 33.00 7.39
CA PRO A 422 11.21 32.04 8.49
C PRO A 422 11.36 30.62 7.96
N PHE A 423 12.29 29.88 8.57
CA PHE A 423 12.55 28.48 8.26
C PHE A 423 11.64 27.58 9.09
N GLU A 424 11.20 26.48 8.50
CA GLU A 424 10.33 25.50 9.17
C GLU A 424 11.00 24.13 9.22
N ALA A 425 11.05 23.51 10.39
CA ALA A 425 11.56 22.15 10.58
C ALA A 425 10.49 21.22 11.14
N TYR A 426 10.42 20.02 10.57
CA TYR A 426 9.46 18.99 10.93
C TYR A 426 10.18 17.69 11.31
N ALA A 427 9.91 17.17 12.50
CA ALA A 427 10.52 15.92 12.96
C ALA A 427 9.82 14.73 12.30
N VAL A 428 10.62 13.84 11.72
CA VAL A 428 10.12 12.64 11.05
C VAL A 428 10.76 11.36 11.59
N THR A 429 9.98 10.29 11.58
CA THR A 429 10.41 8.91 11.84
C THR A 429 9.97 8.00 10.69
N CYS A 430 10.06 6.68 10.87
CA CYS A 430 9.62 5.69 9.91
C CYS A 430 8.20 5.20 10.20
N GLY A 431 7.34 5.25 9.18
CA GLY A 431 6.02 4.60 9.17
C GLY A 431 5.98 3.45 8.17
N VAL A 432 5.91 2.20 8.66
CA VAL A 432 5.73 1.00 7.82
C VAL A 432 4.28 0.90 7.37
N THR A 433 4.05 0.47 6.13
CA THR A 433 2.72 0.41 5.53
C THR A 433 2.30 -1.00 5.20
N PHE A 434 3.17 -1.73 4.49
CA PHE A 434 2.90 -3.09 4.05
C PHE A 434 4.21 -3.76 3.64
N THR A 435 4.24 -5.08 3.72
CA THR A 435 5.38 -5.97 3.47
C THR A 435 5.33 -6.56 2.05
N PHE A 436 6.49 -6.84 1.46
CA PHE A 436 6.57 -7.32 0.08
C PHE A 436 6.74 -8.85 -0.05
N GLY A 437 7.20 -9.50 1.01
CA GLY A 437 7.29 -10.96 1.07
C GLY A 437 5.98 -11.59 1.50
N GLY A 438 5.70 -12.76 0.95
CA GLY A 438 4.49 -13.50 1.24
C GLY A 438 4.61 -14.95 0.81
N ILE A 439 3.50 -15.53 0.37
CA ILE A 439 3.43 -16.90 -0.15
C ILE A 439 3.30 -16.90 -1.67
N ARG A 440 3.77 -17.98 -2.30
CA ARG A 440 3.63 -18.16 -3.74
C ARG A 440 2.20 -18.56 -4.10
N VAL A 441 1.70 -18.00 -5.20
CA VAL A 441 0.43 -18.41 -5.81
C VAL A 441 0.63 -18.76 -7.28
N SER A 442 -0.28 -19.56 -7.84
CA SER A 442 -0.40 -19.79 -9.28
C SER A 442 -0.97 -18.56 -9.99
N THR A 443 -1.01 -18.60 -11.32
CA THR A 443 -1.71 -17.60 -12.15
C THR A 443 -3.23 -17.60 -11.94
N GLU A 444 -3.77 -18.56 -11.19
CA GLU A 444 -5.17 -18.67 -10.80
C GLU A 444 -5.40 -18.35 -9.30
N GLY A 445 -4.35 -17.93 -8.57
CA GLY A 445 -4.44 -17.56 -7.16
C GLY A 445 -4.40 -18.75 -6.19
N GLU A 446 -4.15 -19.97 -6.66
CA GLU A 446 -3.99 -21.16 -5.80
C GLU A 446 -2.67 -21.06 -5.04
N VAL A 447 -2.68 -21.36 -3.74
CA VAL A 447 -1.43 -21.36 -2.95
C VAL A 447 -0.54 -22.53 -3.39
N ILE A 448 0.72 -22.23 -3.66
CA ILE A 448 1.71 -23.22 -4.10
C ILE A 448 2.52 -23.73 -2.91
N ASP A 449 2.67 -25.05 -2.80
CA ASP A 449 3.47 -25.72 -1.78
C ASP A 449 4.98 -25.70 -2.10
N THR A 450 5.79 -26.16 -1.16
CA THR A 450 7.27 -26.22 -1.32
C THR A 450 7.76 -27.22 -2.38
N ASN A 451 6.87 -28.09 -2.89
CA ASN A 451 7.16 -29.00 -4.00
C ASN A 451 6.69 -28.44 -5.36
N GLY A 452 6.09 -27.24 -5.39
CA GLY A 452 5.60 -26.60 -6.60
C GLY A 452 4.19 -27.03 -7.03
N HIS A 453 3.43 -27.70 -6.17
CA HIS A 453 2.04 -28.09 -6.44
C HIS A 453 1.05 -27.14 -5.78
N ALA A 454 -0.12 -26.95 -6.38
CA ALA A 454 -1.22 -26.25 -5.73
C ALA A 454 -1.69 -27.02 -4.49
N ILE A 455 -1.89 -26.32 -3.38
CA ILE A 455 -2.54 -26.86 -2.18
C ILE A 455 -4.06 -26.86 -2.44
N PRO A 456 -4.70 -28.04 -2.58
CA PRO A 456 -6.10 -28.09 -2.98
C PRO A 456 -7.01 -27.37 -1.98
N GLY A 457 -7.93 -26.56 -2.50
CA GLY A 457 -8.87 -25.78 -1.69
C GLY A 457 -8.29 -24.51 -1.05
N LEU A 458 -7.02 -24.19 -1.24
CA LEU A 458 -6.39 -23.00 -0.66
C LEU A 458 -5.98 -21.98 -1.71
N PHE A 459 -6.49 -20.76 -1.57
CA PHE A 459 -6.20 -19.62 -2.44
C PHE A 459 -5.69 -18.45 -1.61
N ALA A 460 -4.97 -17.52 -2.24
CA ALA A 460 -4.54 -16.30 -1.58
C ALA A 460 -4.55 -15.07 -2.48
N ALA A 461 -4.71 -13.90 -1.86
CA ALA A 461 -4.77 -12.62 -2.56
C ALA A 461 -4.25 -11.46 -1.71
N GLY A 462 -4.01 -10.33 -2.37
CA GLY A 462 -3.57 -9.10 -1.72
C GLY A 462 -2.11 -9.16 -1.27
N GLU A 463 -1.81 -8.50 -0.16
CA GLU A 463 -0.45 -8.37 0.37
C GLU A 463 0.17 -9.72 0.78
N MET A 464 -0.64 -10.77 0.95
CA MET A 464 -0.13 -12.12 1.19
C MET A 464 0.62 -12.71 -0.01
N VAL A 465 0.39 -12.20 -1.23
CA VAL A 465 1.01 -12.70 -2.45
C VAL A 465 2.42 -12.14 -2.59
N GLY A 466 3.41 -13.00 -2.40
CA GLY A 466 4.82 -12.65 -2.65
C GLY A 466 5.12 -12.58 -4.14
N GLY A 467 6.17 -11.83 -4.50
CA GLY A 467 6.72 -11.82 -5.87
C GLY A 467 6.23 -10.67 -6.76
N ILE A 468 5.30 -9.83 -6.29
CA ILE A 468 4.84 -8.66 -7.07
C ILE A 468 5.75 -7.45 -6.83
N PHE A 469 6.13 -7.19 -5.58
CA PHE A 469 6.96 -6.05 -5.18
C PHE A 469 8.25 -6.53 -4.50
N TYR A 470 9.32 -5.72 -4.55
CA TYR A 470 10.65 -6.11 -4.06
C TYR A 470 11.38 -5.00 -3.29
N PHE A 471 12.12 -4.12 -3.96
CA PHE A 471 12.90 -3.07 -3.27
C PHE A 471 12.08 -1.81 -3.06
N ASN A 472 11.03 -1.66 -3.85
CA ASN A 472 10.10 -0.55 -3.87
C ASN A 472 8.84 -1.01 -4.63
N TYR A 473 7.85 -0.15 -4.77
CA TYR A 473 6.67 -0.41 -5.59
C TYR A 473 6.20 0.86 -6.31
N PRO A 474 5.64 0.77 -7.54
CA PRO A 474 5.05 1.93 -8.19
C PRO A 474 3.86 2.42 -7.36
N GLY A 475 3.88 3.69 -6.92
CA GLY A 475 2.78 4.25 -6.13
C GLY A 475 1.42 3.98 -6.76
N ALA A 476 0.42 3.69 -5.92
CA ALA A 476 -0.95 3.31 -6.28
C ALA A 476 -1.16 1.91 -6.89
N SER A 477 -0.12 1.10 -7.11
CA SER A 477 -0.28 -0.28 -7.63
C SER A 477 -0.73 -1.29 -6.57
N GLY A 478 -0.50 -1.04 -5.28
CA GLY A 478 -0.84 -1.97 -4.20
C GLY A 478 -2.34 -2.25 -4.07
N LEU A 479 -3.19 -1.22 -4.13
CA LEU A 479 -4.65 -1.41 -4.11
C LEU A 479 -5.16 -2.07 -5.39
N THR A 480 -4.60 -1.69 -6.54
CA THR A 480 -4.91 -2.36 -7.82
C THR A 480 -4.57 -3.85 -7.76
N SER A 481 -3.38 -4.19 -7.26
CA SER A 481 -2.96 -5.57 -7.04
C SER A 481 -3.92 -6.32 -6.12
N GLY A 482 -4.27 -5.73 -4.97
CA GLY A 482 -5.27 -6.31 -4.07
C GLY A 482 -6.61 -6.61 -4.77
N ALA A 483 -7.12 -5.68 -5.58
CA ALA A 483 -8.37 -5.88 -6.30
C ALA A 483 -8.26 -6.92 -7.42
N VAL A 484 -7.19 -6.89 -8.22
CA VAL A 484 -6.96 -7.82 -9.35
C VAL A 484 -6.85 -9.25 -8.82
N PHE A 485 -5.94 -9.49 -7.88
CA PHE A 485 -5.71 -10.82 -7.33
C PHE A 485 -6.85 -11.27 -6.41
N GLY A 486 -7.52 -10.34 -5.71
CA GLY A 486 -8.73 -10.63 -4.95
C GLY A 486 -9.84 -11.15 -5.87
N ARG A 487 -10.17 -10.41 -6.93
CA ARG A 487 -11.19 -10.81 -7.90
C ARG A 487 -10.85 -12.15 -8.57
N LEU A 488 -9.59 -12.35 -8.97
CA LEU A 488 -9.09 -13.61 -9.53
C LEU A 488 -9.28 -14.77 -8.55
N ALA A 489 -8.69 -14.69 -7.35
CA ALA A 489 -8.71 -15.78 -6.37
C ALA A 489 -10.14 -16.17 -5.96
N GLY A 490 -11.04 -15.19 -5.81
CA GLY A 490 -12.45 -15.45 -5.51
C GLY A 490 -13.17 -16.21 -6.64
N GLY A 491 -12.92 -15.83 -7.90
CA GLY A 491 -13.51 -16.52 -9.05
C GLY A 491 -12.96 -17.94 -9.20
N SER A 492 -11.65 -18.13 -9.05
CA SER A 492 -11.00 -19.44 -9.14
C SER A 492 -11.40 -20.37 -7.98
N ALA A 493 -11.55 -19.83 -6.76
CA ALA A 493 -12.10 -20.59 -5.63
C ALA A 493 -13.56 -21.03 -5.88
N ALA A 494 -14.38 -20.19 -6.51
CA ALA A 494 -15.75 -20.56 -6.89
C ALA A 494 -15.77 -21.67 -7.95
N ALA A 495 -14.90 -21.59 -8.97
CA ALA A 495 -14.75 -22.65 -9.96
C ALA A 495 -14.31 -23.97 -9.31
N TYR A 496 -13.35 -23.92 -8.38
CA TYR A 496 -12.90 -25.07 -7.60
C TYR A 496 -14.06 -25.70 -6.80
N ALA A 497 -14.80 -24.90 -6.03
CA ALA A 497 -15.91 -25.36 -5.20
C ALA A 497 -17.06 -26.01 -6.01
N LYS A 498 -17.33 -25.52 -7.22
CA LYS A 498 -18.29 -26.11 -8.18
C LYS A 498 -17.80 -27.45 -8.76
N SER A 499 -16.48 -27.60 -8.93
CA SER A 499 -15.88 -28.84 -9.44
C SER A 499 -15.83 -29.94 -8.37
N ALA A 500 -15.55 -29.55 -7.12
CA ALA A 500 -15.49 -30.46 -5.98
C ALA A 500 -16.85 -31.12 -5.68
N SER A 501 -17.96 -30.40 -5.91
CA SER A 501 -19.32 -30.94 -5.74
C SER A 501 -19.74 -31.96 -6.81
N ARG A 502 -18.99 -32.07 -7.92
CA ARG A 502 -19.32 -32.97 -9.05
C ARG A 502 -18.59 -34.30 -9.05
N LYS A 503 -17.61 -34.55 -8.17
CA LYS A 503 -16.96 -35.86 -8.06
C LYS A 503 -17.91 -36.85 -7.36
N PRO A 504 -18.44 -37.88 -8.05
CA PRO A 504 -19.19 -38.94 -7.36
C PRO A 504 -18.20 -39.72 -6.50
N ALA A 505 -18.67 -40.25 -5.37
CA ALA A 505 -17.96 -41.31 -4.67
C ALA A 505 -17.66 -42.42 -5.68
N LEU A 506 -16.38 -42.65 -5.99
CA LEU A 506 -15.95 -43.85 -6.68
C LEU A 506 -16.44 -45.02 -5.84
N SER A 507 -17.50 -45.70 -6.30
CA SER A 507 -17.96 -46.94 -5.71
C SER A 507 -16.86 -47.96 -5.93
N VAL A 508 -16.04 -48.18 -4.90
CA VAL A 508 -15.17 -49.34 -4.84
C VAL A 508 -16.10 -50.53 -4.62
N ALA A 509 -16.26 -51.34 -5.67
CA ALA A 509 -16.95 -52.62 -5.63
C ALA A 509 -16.10 -53.67 -4.90
#